data_AF-A0A934YBL5-F1
#
_entry.id   AF-A0A934YBL5-F1
#
_cell.length_a   1.000
_cell.length_b   1.000
_cell.length_c   1.000
_cell.angle_alpha   90.00
_cell.angle_beta   90.00
_cell.angle_gamma   90.00
#
_symmetry.space_group_name_H-M   'P 1'
#
loop_
_entity.id
_entity.type
_entity.pdbx_description
1 polymer ?
#
loop_
_entity_poly.entity_id
_entity_poly.type
_entity_poly.pdbx_seq_one_letter_code
_entity_poly.pdbx_strand_id
1 'polypeptide(L)'
;MEKSKYLEDISEIKNIMNRSSRFISLSGMSGILAGMFALVGAYLAYMIVYESPNPNVIGTDIILSTEQIFDLTILGISVMILALISGVLLSMRKAKKNGEKIWDTSSQRLIINFLIPLSTGAIVCLIMIQKGLIIYVAPLTLLFYGLSCVHASKYTIGGVRYLGITIILIGLIATYFTGYGLLFWAIGFGLCHIIYGALMYFKYEG
;
A
#
# COMPACT_ATOMS: atom_id res chain seq x y z
N MET A 1 -3.08 -26.16 -42.67
CA MET A 1 -2.16 -25.17 -42.06
C MET A 1 -2.93 -23.86 -42.02
N GLU A 2 -3.26 -23.27 -40.84
CA GLU A 2 -3.61 -21.83 -40.67
C GLU A 2 -4.39 -21.47 -39.40
N LYS A 3 -5.25 -22.34 -38.84
CA LYS A 3 -6.06 -21.97 -37.67
C LYS A 3 -5.24 -21.81 -36.37
N SER A 4 -4.19 -22.62 -36.16
CA SER A 4 -3.32 -22.50 -34.99
C SER A 4 -2.45 -21.24 -35.06
N LYS A 5 -1.92 -20.93 -36.25
CA LYS A 5 -1.08 -19.77 -36.50
C LYS A 5 -1.83 -18.45 -36.28
N TYR A 6 -3.09 -18.38 -36.74
CA TYR A 6 -3.97 -17.24 -36.45
C TYR A 6 -4.23 -17.04 -34.94
N LEU A 7 -4.42 -18.14 -34.19
CA LEU A 7 -4.60 -18.07 -32.73
C LEU A 7 -3.31 -17.66 -32.01
N GLU A 8 -2.15 -18.10 -32.49
CA GLU A 8 -0.84 -17.67 -32.01
C GLU A 8 -0.61 -16.18 -32.29
N ASP A 9 -0.87 -15.71 -33.50
CA ASP A 9 -0.72 -14.30 -33.88
C ASP A 9 -1.64 -13.40 -33.04
N ILE A 10 -2.90 -13.81 -32.81
CA ILE A 10 -3.81 -13.09 -31.90
C ILE A 10 -3.26 -13.07 -30.47
N SER A 11 -2.75 -14.19 -29.98
CA SER A 11 -2.15 -14.28 -28.64
C SER A 11 -0.95 -13.34 -28.51
N GLU A 12 -0.12 -13.28 -29.55
CA GLU A 12 1.06 -12.42 -29.61
C GLU A 12 0.69 -10.94 -29.66
N ILE A 13 -0.27 -10.55 -30.51
CA ILE A 13 -0.83 -9.18 -30.55
C ILE A 13 -1.39 -8.79 -29.19
N LYS A 14 -2.14 -9.68 -28.53
CA LYS A 14 -2.73 -9.44 -27.22
C LYS A 14 -1.66 -9.29 -26.13
N ASN A 15 -0.58 -10.05 -26.23
CA ASN A 15 0.58 -9.92 -25.35
C ASN A 15 1.32 -8.59 -25.56
N ILE A 16 1.58 -8.20 -26.81
CA ILE A 16 2.20 -6.91 -27.14
C ILE A 16 1.33 -5.76 -26.61
N MET A 17 0.01 -5.81 -26.83
CA MET A 17 -0.94 -4.81 -26.34
C MET A 17 -1.00 -4.73 -24.81
N ASN A 18 -0.96 -5.87 -24.11
CA ASN A 18 -0.93 -5.90 -22.65
C ASN A 18 0.37 -5.30 -22.10
N ARG A 19 1.51 -5.53 -22.77
CA ARG A 19 2.81 -5.00 -22.38
C ARG A 19 2.97 -3.51 -22.68
N SER A 20 2.35 -3.00 -23.74
CA SER A 20 2.42 -1.57 -24.10
C SER A 20 1.49 -0.67 -23.30
N SER A 21 0.52 -1.26 -22.58
CA SER A 21 -0.52 -0.52 -21.84
C SER A 21 -0.44 -0.62 -20.31
N ARG A 22 0.50 -1.41 -19.77
CA ARG A 22 0.64 -1.65 -18.33
C ARG A 22 2.09 -1.65 -17.89
N PHE A 23 2.33 -1.10 -16.70
CA PHE A 23 3.63 -1.15 -16.02
C PHE A 23 3.90 -2.56 -15.48
N ILE A 24 4.93 -3.21 -16.03
CA ILE A 24 5.29 -4.61 -15.75
C ILE A 24 6.35 -4.71 -14.64
N SER A 25 7.16 -3.68 -14.49
CA SER A 25 8.37 -3.71 -13.67
C SER A 25 8.18 -3.42 -12.17
N LEU A 26 6.98 -3.68 -11.63
CA LEU A 26 6.77 -3.62 -10.18
C LEU A 26 7.54 -4.76 -9.51
N SER A 27 8.37 -4.45 -8.51
CA SER A 27 9.14 -5.47 -7.79
C SER A 27 8.29 -6.19 -6.73
N GLY A 28 8.43 -7.52 -6.61
CA GLY A 28 7.84 -8.28 -5.50
C GLY A 28 8.56 -8.00 -4.17
N MET A 29 9.88 -7.86 -4.22
CA MET A 29 10.71 -7.53 -3.05
C MET A 29 10.32 -6.20 -2.39
N SER A 30 9.81 -5.23 -3.15
CA SER A 30 9.32 -3.99 -2.55
C SER A 30 8.08 -4.18 -1.69
N GLY A 31 7.19 -5.11 -2.07
CA GLY A 31 6.03 -5.46 -1.24
C GLY A 31 6.45 -6.10 0.09
N ILE A 32 7.45 -7.00 0.05
CA ILE A 32 7.98 -7.64 1.26
C ILE A 32 8.62 -6.59 2.18
N LEU A 33 9.47 -5.72 1.65
CA LEU A 33 10.10 -4.64 2.42
C LEU A 33 9.07 -3.68 3.02
N ALA A 34 8.09 -3.24 2.22
CA ALA A 34 7.02 -2.36 2.70
C ALA A 34 6.26 -2.98 3.87
N GLY A 35 5.95 -4.28 3.78
CA GLY A 35 5.30 -5.00 4.86
C GLY A 35 6.17 -5.16 6.11
N MET A 36 7.47 -5.40 5.97
CA MET A 36 8.38 -5.42 7.13
C MET A 36 8.49 -4.05 7.79
N PHE A 37 8.61 -2.97 7.02
CA PHE A 37 8.62 -1.61 7.57
C PHE A 37 7.32 -1.27 8.29
N ALA A 38 6.19 -1.71 7.75
CA ALA A 38 4.90 -1.57 8.42
C ALA A 38 4.85 -2.36 9.73
N LEU A 39 5.29 -3.62 9.79
CA LEU A 39 5.28 -4.37 11.04
C LEU A 39 6.18 -3.75 12.12
N VAL A 40 7.38 -3.29 11.74
CA VAL A 40 8.27 -2.56 12.65
C VAL A 40 7.62 -1.25 13.10
N GLY A 41 7.03 -0.49 12.17
CA GLY A 41 6.29 0.73 12.48
C GLY A 41 5.11 0.49 13.42
N ALA A 42 4.37 -0.59 13.22
CA ALA A 42 3.24 -0.95 14.09
C ALA A 42 3.72 -1.31 15.50
N TYR A 43 4.85 -2.01 15.62
CA TYR A 43 5.47 -2.28 16.91
C TYR A 43 5.92 -1.00 17.61
N LEU A 44 6.61 -0.10 16.93
CA LEU A 44 7.02 1.19 17.50
C LEU A 44 5.81 2.05 17.89
N ALA A 45 4.74 2.05 17.08
CA ALA A 45 3.50 2.73 17.40
C ALA A 45 2.82 2.13 18.64
N TYR A 46 2.87 0.80 18.82
CA TYR A 46 2.38 0.15 20.03
C TYR A 46 3.11 0.66 21.27
N MET A 47 4.44 0.78 21.21
CA MET A 47 5.24 1.33 22.32
C MET A 47 4.82 2.76 22.66
N ILE A 48 4.62 3.61 21.63
CA ILE A 48 4.21 5.02 21.81
C ILE A 48 2.82 5.10 22.47
N VAL A 49 1.87 4.25 22.06
CA VAL A 49 0.48 4.28 22.51
C VAL A 49 0.30 3.66 23.90
N TYR A 50 0.89 2.49 24.14
CA TYR A 50 0.56 1.65 25.30
C TYR A 50 1.61 1.64 26.41
N GLU A 51 2.87 1.98 26.11
CA GLU A 51 3.96 1.96 27.11
C GLU A 51 4.40 3.36 27.56
N SER A 52 3.59 4.39 27.28
CA SER A 52 3.91 5.76 27.67
C SER A 52 3.86 5.96 29.20
N PRO A 53 4.85 6.64 29.82
CA PRO A 53 4.94 6.82 31.28
C PRO A 53 3.78 7.60 31.93
N ASN A 54 2.98 8.33 31.14
CA ASN A 54 1.82 9.09 31.60
C ASN A 54 0.55 8.50 30.99
N PRO A 55 -0.04 7.44 31.59
CA PRO A 55 -1.34 6.95 31.16
C PRO A 55 -2.40 7.98 31.54
N ASN A 56 -2.77 8.85 30.60
CA ASN A 56 -4.00 9.64 30.68
C ASN A 56 -5.20 8.72 30.41
N VAL A 57 -5.37 7.72 31.27
CA VAL A 57 -6.49 6.78 31.22
C VAL A 57 -7.63 7.41 32.01
N ILE A 58 -8.58 8.01 31.30
CA ILE A 58 -9.87 8.41 31.88
C ILE A 58 -10.88 7.32 31.46
N GLY A 59 -11.09 6.33 32.33
CA GLY A 59 -12.00 5.22 32.05
C GLY A 59 -11.39 4.13 31.16
N THR A 60 -12.13 3.69 30.12
CA THR A 60 -11.70 2.65 29.16
C THR A 60 -11.09 3.21 27.88
N ASP A 61 -11.10 4.53 27.72
CA ASP A 61 -10.71 5.18 26.47
C ASP A 61 -9.25 5.64 26.52
N ILE A 62 -8.48 5.25 25.50
CA ILE A 62 -7.09 5.69 25.32
C ILE A 62 -7.13 7.11 24.77
N ILE A 63 -6.81 8.08 25.62
CA ILE A 63 -6.68 9.48 25.20
C ILE A 63 -5.21 9.72 24.82
N LEU A 64 -4.95 9.85 23.52
CA LEU A 64 -3.61 10.16 23.02
C LEU A 64 -3.26 11.62 23.32
N SER A 65 -2.08 11.84 23.90
CA SER A 65 -1.53 13.18 24.08
C SER A 65 -1.12 13.80 22.73
N THR A 66 -1.04 15.13 22.67
CA THR A 66 -0.57 15.84 21.47
C THR A 66 0.83 15.37 21.04
N GLU A 67 1.71 15.05 22.00
CA GLU A 67 3.04 14.51 21.74
C GLU A 67 2.97 13.12 21.08
N GLN A 68 2.14 12.21 21.60
CA GLN A 68 1.95 10.89 21.01
C GLN A 68 1.39 10.97 19.59
N ILE A 69 0.44 11.88 19.33
CA ILE A 69 -0.11 12.10 17.98
C ILE A 69 0.99 12.58 17.03
N PHE A 70 1.83 13.51 17.48
CA PHE A 70 2.95 14.03 16.70
C PHE A 70 3.97 12.93 16.37
N ASP A 71 4.36 12.14 17.37
CA ASP A 71 5.30 11.02 17.21
C ASP A 71 4.76 9.94 16.25
N LEU A 72 3.48 9.56 16.41
CA LEU A 72 2.81 8.62 15.51
C LEU A 72 2.74 9.15 14.07
N THR A 73 2.53 10.46 13.90
CA THR A 73 2.50 11.10 12.57
C THR A 73 3.87 11.05 11.91
N ILE A 74 4.94 11.39 12.65
CA ILE A 74 6.33 11.30 12.15
C ILE A 74 6.69 9.85 11.80
N LEU A 75 6.33 8.90 12.66
CA LEU A 75 6.56 7.49 12.44
C LEU A 75 5.85 6.99 11.17
N GLY A 76 4.58 7.32 11.01
CA GLY A 76 3.80 6.97 9.82
C GLY A 76 4.41 7.54 8.53
N ILE A 77 4.81 8.81 8.54
CA ILE A 77 5.49 9.45 7.41
C ILE A 77 6.83 8.75 7.10
N SER A 78 7.59 8.42 8.14
CA SER A 78 8.89 7.74 7.99
C SER A 78 8.74 6.35 7.36
N VAL A 79 7.79 5.55 7.83
CA VAL A 79 7.46 4.23 7.25
C VAL A 79 7.03 4.37 5.79
N MET A 80 6.16 5.34 5.49
CA MET A 80 5.71 5.61 4.11
C MET A 80 6.88 5.99 3.20
N ILE A 81 7.78 6.88 3.63
CA ILE A 81 8.96 7.29 2.85
C ILE A 81 9.88 6.11 2.60
N LEU A 82 10.18 5.28 3.61
CA LEU A 82 11.03 4.09 3.46
C LEU A 82 10.41 3.07 2.48
N ALA A 83 9.10 2.82 2.58
CA ALA A 83 8.38 1.95 1.67
C ALA A 83 8.38 2.49 0.23
N LEU A 84 8.18 3.80 0.03
CA LEU A 84 8.21 4.43 -1.29
C LEU A 84 9.60 4.39 -1.91
N ILE A 85 10.64 4.79 -1.17
CA ILE A 85 12.03 4.80 -1.67
C ILE A 85 12.44 3.38 -2.08
N SER A 86 12.22 2.39 -1.21
CA SER A 86 12.54 1.00 -1.53
C SER A 86 11.74 0.49 -2.74
N GLY A 87 10.45 0.83 -2.82
CA GLY A 87 9.58 0.52 -3.95
C GLY A 87 10.07 1.06 -5.28
N VAL A 88 10.42 2.34 -5.32
CA VAL A 88 10.94 3.00 -6.53
C VAL A 88 12.28 2.40 -6.92
N LEU A 89 13.23 2.29 -5.98
CA LEU A 89 14.59 1.80 -6.29
C LEU A 89 14.58 0.36 -6.82
N LEU A 90 13.81 -0.54 -6.21
CA LEU A 90 13.73 -1.94 -6.66
C LEU A 90 13.00 -2.07 -8.00
N SER A 91 11.92 -1.30 -8.20
CA SER A 91 11.20 -1.31 -9.49
C SER A 91 12.05 -0.72 -10.61
N MET A 92 12.86 0.31 -10.35
CA MET A 92 13.82 0.86 -11.30
C MET A 92 14.91 -0.16 -11.67
N ARG A 93 15.46 -0.89 -10.68
CA ARG A 93 16.44 -1.95 -10.92
C ARG A 93 15.85 -3.06 -11.79
N LYS A 94 14.61 -3.45 -11.53
CA LYS A 94 13.89 -4.47 -12.33
C LYS A 94 13.63 -4.00 -13.76
N ALA A 95 13.14 -2.77 -13.94
CA ALA A 95 12.93 -2.18 -15.26
C ALA A 95 14.22 -2.14 -16.09
N LYS A 96 15.34 -1.71 -15.47
CA LYS A 96 16.65 -1.70 -16.13
C LYS A 96 17.11 -3.11 -16.53
N LYS A 97 16.91 -4.12 -15.66
CA LYS A 97 17.25 -5.52 -15.96
C LYS A 97 16.42 -6.07 -17.14
N ASN A 98 15.17 -5.62 -17.29
CA ASN A 98 14.26 -6.07 -18.33
C ASN A 98 14.30 -5.23 -19.61
N GLY A 99 15.16 -4.20 -19.68
CA GLY A 99 15.24 -3.28 -20.82
C GLY A 99 14.00 -2.40 -21.01
N GLU A 100 13.18 -2.23 -19.97
CA GLU A 100 11.95 -1.43 -20.01
C GLU A 100 12.23 0.04 -19.65
N LYS A 101 11.48 0.97 -20.26
CA LYS A 101 11.51 2.38 -19.86
C LYS A 101 10.77 2.54 -18.53
N ILE A 102 11.45 3.09 -17.54
CA ILE A 102 10.89 3.35 -16.20
C ILE A 102 9.74 4.39 -16.25
N TRP A 103 9.88 5.38 -17.13
CA TRP A 103 8.96 6.50 -17.24
C TRP A 103 8.28 6.52 -18.61
N ASP A 104 7.16 5.81 -18.71
CA ASP A 104 6.30 5.79 -19.88
C ASP A 104 4.88 6.29 -19.55
N THR A 105 3.99 6.28 -20.54
CA THR A 105 2.60 6.71 -20.36
C THR A 105 1.83 5.81 -19.38
N SER A 106 2.19 4.54 -19.27
CA SER A 106 1.60 3.59 -18.32
C SER A 106 2.02 3.90 -16.88
N SER A 107 3.30 4.18 -16.65
CA SER A 107 3.85 4.64 -15.36
C SER A 107 3.18 5.92 -14.88
N GLN A 108 3.02 6.91 -15.77
CA GLN A 108 2.36 8.18 -15.43
C GLN A 108 0.89 7.96 -15.04
N ARG A 109 0.16 7.15 -15.81
CA ARG A 109 -1.24 6.82 -15.50
C ARG A 109 -1.35 6.07 -14.18
N LEU A 110 -0.46 5.14 -13.92
CA LEU A 110 -0.39 4.41 -12.65
C LEU A 110 -0.22 5.38 -11.47
N ILE A 111 0.79 6.26 -11.54
CA ILE A 111 1.11 7.20 -10.47
C ILE A 111 -0.05 8.17 -10.23
N ILE A 112 -0.62 8.76 -11.28
CA ILE A 112 -1.73 9.71 -11.14
C ILE A 112 -2.95 9.03 -10.51
N ASN A 113 -3.33 7.84 -10.99
CA ASN A 113 -4.49 7.12 -10.45
C ASN A 113 -4.24 6.58 -9.04
N PHE A 114 -2.99 6.33 -8.67
CA PHE A 114 -2.62 5.98 -7.30
C PHE A 114 -2.66 7.20 -6.37
N LEU A 115 -2.13 8.35 -6.81
CA LEU A 115 -1.99 9.55 -5.99
C LEU A 115 -3.29 10.27 -5.71
N ILE A 116 -4.30 10.19 -6.60
CA ILE A 116 -5.58 10.87 -6.40
C ILE A 116 -6.26 10.39 -5.11
N PRO A 117 -6.59 9.08 -4.93
CA PRO A 117 -7.22 8.65 -3.68
C PRO A 117 -6.27 8.75 -2.47
N LEU A 118 -4.96 8.57 -2.67
CA LEU A 118 -3.98 8.61 -1.58
C LEU A 118 -3.90 10.01 -0.97
N SER A 119 -3.78 11.03 -1.82
CA SER A 119 -3.73 12.44 -1.39
C SER A 119 -5.03 12.86 -0.75
N THR A 120 -6.18 12.45 -1.30
CA THR A 120 -7.48 12.68 -0.66
C THR A 120 -7.53 12.04 0.72
N GLY A 121 -7.08 10.80 0.86
CA GLY A 121 -7.01 10.10 2.15
C GLY A 121 -6.10 10.76 3.16
N ALA A 122 -4.94 11.25 2.74
CA ALA A 122 -4.02 11.99 3.60
C ALA A 122 -4.67 13.28 4.13
N ILE A 123 -5.32 14.06 3.27
CA ILE A 123 -6.07 15.26 3.68
C ILE A 123 -7.19 14.90 4.65
N VAL A 124 -7.96 13.84 4.38
CA VAL A 124 -9.02 13.37 5.28
C VAL A 124 -8.45 12.95 6.64
N CYS A 125 -7.31 12.24 6.68
CA CYS A 125 -6.66 11.86 7.93
C CYS A 125 -6.22 13.09 8.74
N LEU A 126 -5.65 14.11 8.09
CA LEU A 126 -5.28 15.37 8.75
C LEU A 126 -6.50 16.09 9.34
N ILE A 127 -7.62 16.11 8.61
CA ILE A 127 -8.90 16.67 9.10
C ILE A 127 -9.39 15.89 10.31
N MET A 128 -9.33 14.55 10.28
CA MET A 128 -9.75 13.71 11.41
C MET A 128 -8.90 13.98 12.66
N ILE A 129 -7.58 14.09 12.50
CA ILE A 129 -6.66 14.46 13.60
C ILE A 129 -7.06 15.84 14.16
N GLN A 130 -7.29 16.85 13.31
CA GLN A 130 -7.69 18.18 13.74
C GLN A 130 -9.04 18.20 14.47
N LYS A 131 -9.95 17.30 14.11
CA LYS A 131 -11.27 17.14 14.75
C LYS A 131 -11.25 16.25 16.00
N GLY A 132 -10.09 15.72 16.40
CA GLY A 132 -9.96 14.79 17.53
C GLY A 132 -10.48 13.38 17.24
N LEU A 133 -10.82 13.07 16.00
CA LEU A 133 -11.37 11.77 15.55
C LEU A 133 -10.26 10.77 15.20
N ILE A 134 -9.25 10.65 16.07
CA ILE A 134 -8.00 9.94 15.80
C ILE A 134 -8.22 8.44 15.60
N ILE A 135 -9.24 7.87 16.25
CA ILE A 135 -9.57 6.45 16.16
C ILE A 135 -9.86 5.97 14.73
N TYR A 136 -10.24 6.90 13.83
CA TYR A 136 -10.50 6.61 12.42
C TYR A 136 -9.29 6.76 11.51
N VAL A 137 -8.15 7.30 11.99
CA VAL A 137 -6.98 7.54 11.13
C VAL A 137 -6.41 6.22 10.58
N ALA A 138 -6.17 5.24 11.45
CA ALA A 138 -5.67 3.93 11.03
C ALA A 138 -6.57 3.24 9.97
N PRO A 139 -7.90 3.07 10.18
CA PRO A 139 -8.75 2.49 9.15
C PRO A 139 -8.86 3.34 7.88
N LEU A 140 -8.85 4.68 7.98
CA LEU A 140 -8.92 5.55 6.80
C LEU A 140 -7.65 5.42 5.93
N THR A 141 -6.46 5.29 6.54
CA THR A 141 -5.24 5.04 5.76
C THR A 141 -5.33 3.74 4.96
N LEU A 142 -5.88 2.66 5.54
CA LEU A 142 -6.13 1.39 4.84
C LEU A 142 -7.12 1.60 3.69
N LEU A 143 -8.27 2.23 3.95
CA LEU A 143 -9.32 2.43 2.95
C LEU A 143 -8.81 3.21 1.74
N PHE A 144 -8.20 4.38 1.96
CA PHE A 144 -7.72 5.21 0.87
C PHE A 144 -6.54 4.61 0.13
N TYR A 145 -5.62 3.94 0.83
CA TYR A 145 -4.56 3.17 0.17
C TYR A 145 -5.13 2.04 -0.68
N GLY A 146 -6.09 1.27 -0.16
CA GLY A 146 -6.74 0.19 -0.89
C GLY A 146 -7.46 0.70 -2.15
N LEU A 147 -8.15 1.84 -2.06
CA LEU A 147 -8.74 2.54 -3.20
C LEU A 147 -7.69 3.00 -4.21
N SER A 148 -6.56 3.55 -3.75
CA SER A 148 -5.41 3.89 -4.61
C SER A 148 -4.89 2.67 -5.37
N CYS A 149 -4.74 1.52 -4.70
CA CYS A 149 -4.34 0.27 -5.35
C CYS A 149 -5.36 -0.18 -6.40
N VAL A 150 -6.66 -0.15 -6.09
CA VAL A 150 -7.71 -0.55 -7.05
C VAL A 150 -7.72 0.37 -8.27
N HIS A 151 -7.61 1.68 -8.08
CA HIS A 151 -7.54 2.66 -9.18
C HIS A 151 -6.28 2.48 -10.03
N ALA A 152 -5.11 2.30 -9.39
CA ALA A 152 -3.85 2.09 -10.09
C ALA A 152 -3.76 0.73 -10.79
N SER A 153 -4.49 -0.28 -10.31
CA SER A 153 -4.40 -1.67 -10.78
C SER A 153 -4.69 -1.85 -12.27
N LYS A 154 -5.43 -0.93 -12.90
CA LYS A 154 -5.70 -0.97 -14.35
C LYS A 154 -4.44 -0.76 -15.20
N TYR A 155 -3.44 -0.09 -14.63
CA TYR A 155 -2.21 0.34 -15.31
C TYR A 155 -0.98 -0.46 -14.89
N THR A 156 -1.15 -1.54 -14.11
CA THR A 156 -0.05 -2.41 -13.70
C THR A 156 -0.41 -3.88 -13.85
N ILE A 157 0.62 -4.71 -14.03
CA ILE A 157 0.48 -6.16 -13.99
C ILE A 157 0.74 -6.62 -12.57
N GLY A 158 -0.10 -7.53 -12.08
CA GLY A 158 0.07 -8.11 -10.75
C GLY A 158 -1.24 -8.18 -9.99
N GLY A 159 -1.20 -8.87 -8.86
CA GLY A 159 -2.35 -8.99 -7.96
C GLY A 159 -2.73 -7.70 -7.22
N VAL A 160 -2.26 -6.52 -7.67
CA VAL A 160 -2.47 -5.21 -6.99
C VAL A 160 -3.95 -4.94 -6.75
N ARG A 161 -4.83 -5.31 -7.69
CA ARG A 161 -6.28 -5.18 -7.50
C ARG A 161 -6.79 -6.00 -6.32
N TYR A 162 -6.33 -7.25 -6.20
CA TYR A 162 -6.72 -8.14 -5.12
C TYR A 162 -6.16 -7.67 -3.79
N LEU A 163 -4.90 -7.20 -3.75
CA LEU A 163 -4.34 -6.54 -2.56
C LEU A 163 -5.22 -5.35 -2.16
N GLY A 164 -5.52 -4.44 -3.10
CA GLY A 164 -6.35 -3.26 -2.83
C GLY A 164 -7.72 -3.61 -2.27
N ILE A 165 -8.41 -4.60 -2.84
CA ILE A 165 -9.71 -5.09 -2.33
C ILE A 165 -9.57 -5.66 -0.92
N THR A 166 -8.56 -6.49 -0.66
CA THR A 166 -8.30 -7.04 0.68
C THR A 166 -8.06 -5.95 1.70
N ILE A 167 -7.27 -4.93 1.36
CA ILE A 167 -7.01 -3.80 2.26
C ILE A 167 -8.27 -2.96 2.49
N ILE A 168 -9.10 -2.76 1.47
CA ILE A 168 -10.41 -2.08 1.65
C ILE A 168 -11.27 -2.85 2.64
N LEU A 169 -11.39 -4.18 2.49
CA LEU A 169 -12.20 -5.00 3.39
C LEU A 169 -11.68 -4.93 4.84
N ILE A 170 -10.36 -5.02 5.03
CA ILE A 170 -9.74 -4.86 6.35
C ILE A 170 -10.02 -3.46 6.90
N GLY A 171 -9.88 -2.41 6.08
CA GLY A 171 -10.17 -1.03 6.46
C GLY A 171 -11.61 -0.82 6.90
N LEU A 172 -12.59 -1.39 6.19
CA LEU A 172 -14.02 -1.32 6.53
C LEU A 172 -14.30 -2.02 7.86
N ILE A 173 -13.74 -3.21 8.06
CA ILE A 173 -13.85 -3.96 9.32
C ILE A 173 -13.22 -3.14 10.45
N ALA A 174 -12.05 -2.55 10.23
CA ALA A 174 -11.34 -1.70 11.19
C ALA A 174 -12.10 -0.41 11.53
N THR A 175 -12.88 0.15 10.60
CA THR A 175 -13.77 1.29 10.88
C THR A 175 -14.89 0.91 11.84
N TYR A 176 -15.42 -0.32 11.73
CA TYR A 176 -16.48 -0.80 12.63
C TYR A 176 -15.94 -1.19 14.01
N PHE A 177 -14.83 -1.94 14.06
CA PHE A 177 -14.18 -2.38 15.31
C PHE A 177 -13.15 -1.35 15.79
N THR A 178 -13.64 -0.18 16.19
CA THR A 178 -12.83 0.91 16.74
C THR A 178 -12.05 0.44 17.98
N GLY A 179 -10.79 0.87 18.11
CA GLY A 179 -9.87 0.44 19.18
C GLY A 179 -8.85 -0.63 18.76
N TYR A 180 -9.15 -1.40 17.72
CA TYR A 180 -8.22 -2.37 17.12
C TYR A 180 -7.48 -1.82 15.88
N GLY A 181 -7.49 -0.50 15.68
CA GLY A 181 -6.97 0.15 14.49
C GLY A 181 -5.51 -0.23 14.17
N LEU A 182 -4.64 -0.28 15.18
CA LEU A 182 -3.23 -0.66 15.00
C LEU A 182 -3.06 -2.12 14.57
N LEU A 183 -3.87 -3.04 15.11
CA LEU A 183 -3.85 -4.45 14.73
C LEU A 183 -4.25 -4.63 13.27
N PHE A 184 -5.37 -4.05 12.85
CA PHE A 184 -5.80 -4.11 11.45
C PHE A 184 -4.83 -3.42 10.51
N TRP A 185 -4.19 -2.33 10.96
CA TRP A 185 -3.15 -1.64 10.22
C TRP A 185 -1.93 -2.54 10.00
N ALA A 186 -1.47 -3.25 11.03
CA ALA A 186 -0.37 -4.21 10.92
C ALA A 186 -0.72 -5.41 10.01
N ILE A 187 -1.96 -5.88 10.06
CA ILE A 187 -2.43 -6.95 9.16
C ILE A 187 -2.43 -6.46 7.71
N GLY A 188 -3.03 -5.30 7.44
CA GLY A 188 -3.15 -4.76 6.09
C GLY A 188 -1.81 -4.32 5.51
N PHE A 189 -1.16 -3.34 6.14
CA PHE A 189 0.10 -2.81 5.62
C PHE A 189 1.29 -3.75 5.83
N GLY A 190 1.26 -4.61 6.85
CA GLY A 190 2.31 -5.59 7.12
C GLY A 190 2.08 -6.92 6.42
N LEU A 191 1.23 -7.75 7.01
CA LEU A 191 1.07 -9.15 6.58
C LEU A 191 0.59 -9.27 5.13
N CYS A 192 -0.44 -8.54 4.73
CA CYS A 192 -0.97 -8.63 3.36
C CYS A 192 0.05 -8.16 2.32
N HIS A 193 0.89 -7.17 2.63
CA HIS A 193 1.96 -6.72 1.73
C HIS A 193 3.09 -7.74 1.61
N ILE A 194 3.47 -8.41 2.71
CA ILE A 194 4.46 -9.50 2.67
C ILE A 194 3.94 -10.63 1.79
N ILE A 195 2.69 -11.08 2.00
CA ILE A 195 2.07 -12.15 1.22
C ILE A 195 2.01 -11.75 -0.26
N TYR A 196 1.52 -10.54 -0.56
CA TYR A 196 1.45 -10.04 -1.92
C TYR A 196 2.84 -9.96 -2.58
N GLY A 197 3.82 -9.41 -1.87
CA GLY A 197 5.20 -9.28 -2.34
C GLY A 197 5.84 -10.63 -2.65
N ALA A 198 5.64 -11.62 -1.76
CA ALA A 198 6.10 -12.99 -1.97
C ALA A 198 5.44 -13.63 -3.19
N LEU A 199 4.11 -13.52 -3.34
CA LEU A 199 3.39 -14.03 -4.52
C LEU A 199 3.87 -13.39 -5.83
N MET A 200 4.14 -12.08 -5.82
CA MET A 200 4.70 -11.38 -6.97
C MET A 200 6.13 -11.82 -7.27
N TYR A 201 6.95 -12.00 -6.24
CA TYR A 201 8.33 -12.46 -6.38
C TYR A 201 8.38 -13.84 -7.02
N PHE A 202 7.69 -14.84 -6.44
CA PHE A 202 7.72 -16.21 -6.98
C PHE A 202 7.07 -16.36 -8.36
N LYS A 203 6.12 -15.49 -8.71
CA LYS A 203 5.43 -15.58 -10.01
C LYS A 203 6.17 -14.88 -11.15
N TYR A 204 6.94 -13.83 -10.87
CA TYR A 204 7.49 -12.94 -11.90
C TYR A 204 8.99 -12.64 -11.77
N GLU A 205 9.65 -13.06 -10.68
CA GLU A 205 11.07 -12.74 -10.41
C GLU A 205 11.91 -13.95 -9.98
N GLY A 206 11.31 -14.91 -9.28
CA GLY A 206 11.92 -16.15 -8.83
C GLY A 206 12.06 -17.20 -9.91
#